data_AF-Q56UM4-F1
#
_entry.id   AF-Q56UM4-F1
#
_cell.length_a   1.000
_cell.length_b   1.000
_cell.length_c   1.000
_cell.angle_alpha   90.00
_cell.angle_beta   90.00
_cell.angle_gamma   90.00
#
_symmetry.space_group_name_H-M   'P 1'
#
loop_
_entity.id
_entity.type
_entity.pdbx_description
1 polymer ?
#
loop_
_entity_poly.entity_id
_entity_poly.type
_entity_poly.pdbx_seq_one_letter_code
_entity_poly.pdbx_strand_id
1 'polypeptide(L)'
;GAAAYSCGTGGGAVGRGLMGPFGLLVLADDQLSERTAVFFYLVKGVDGNLTTFFCQDELRSSKANDLVKRVYGSLVPVLDGENLSIRTLVDHSIVEGFAQGGRTCITSRVYPTKAIYESAKIFLFNNATNVRVTAKSLKIWELNSAYIR
;
A
#
# COMPACT_ATOMS: atom_id res chain seq x y z
N GLY A 1 0.82 -4.13 -27.73
CA GLY A 1 0.41 -2.99 -26.90
C GLY A 1 0.59 -3.36 -25.46
N ALA A 2 1.36 -2.60 -24.69
CA ALA A 2 1.52 -2.85 -23.26
C ALA A 2 0.16 -2.63 -22.59
N ALA A 3 -0.36 -3.65 -21.90
CA ALA A 3 -1.57 -3.50 -21.11
C ALA A 3 -1.35 -2.36 -20.10
N ALA A 4 -2.28 -1.39 -20.07
CA ALA A 4 -2.26 -0.33 -19.07
C ALA A 4 -2.31 -0.99 -17.69
N TYR A 5 -1.28 -0.76 -16.86
CA TYR A 5 -1.25 -1.27 -15.50
C TYR A 5 -2.47 -0.78 -14.73
N SER A 6 -3.05 -1.65 -13.90
CA SER A 6 -4.00 -1.27 -12.87
C SER A 6 -3.64 -2.01 -11.59
N CYS A 7 -3.91 -1.41 -10.43
CA CYS A 7 -3.65 -2.06 -9.15
C CYS A 7 -4.39 -3.42 -9.03
N GLY A 8 -5.60 -3.52 -9.58
CA GLY A 8 -6.42 -4.74 -9.57
C GLY A 8 -5.86 -5.91 -10.38
N THR A 9 -5.20 -5.63 -11.51
CA THR A 9 -4.67 -6.67 -12.42
C THR A 9 -3.16 -6.83 -12.35
N GLY A 10 -2.46 -5.94 -11.64
CA GLY A 10 -1.01 -5.85 -11.58
C GLY A 10 -0.29 -6.85 -10.67
N GLY A 11 -0.95 -7.92 -10.23
CA GLY A 11 -0.36 -8.95 -9.36
C GLY A 11 -0.27 -8.59 -7.86
N GLY A 12 -0.84 -7.44 -7.46
CA GLY A 12 -0.86 -6.98 -6.07
C GLY A 12 0.54 -6.75 -5.49
N ALA A 13 0.64 -6.69 -4.17
CA ALA A 13 1.88 -6.48 -3.44
C ALA A 13 2.79 -7.72 -3.39
N VAL A 14 2.25 -8.91 -3.68
CA VAL A 14 3.02 -10.17 -3.75
C VAL A 14 3.81 -10.26 -5.05
N GLY A 15 3.23 -9.78 -6.15
CA GLY A 15 3.89 -9.76 -7.45
C GLY A 15 5.12 -8.88 -7.45
N ARG A 16 6.14 -9.29 -8.21
CA ARG A 16 7.28 -8.44 -8.55
C ARG A 16 7.00 -7.75 -9.88
N GLY A 17 7.29 -6.45 -9.96
CA GLY A 17 7.09 -5.66 -11.17
C GLY A 17 8.30 -4.78 -11.47
N LEU A 18 8.29 -4.14 -12.63
CA LEU A 18 9.45 -3.40 -13.13
C LEU A 18 9.79 -2.20 -12.22
N MET A 19 8.78 -1.41 -11.85
CA MET A 19 8.93 -0.19 -11.06
C MET A 19 7.96 -0.14 -9.88
N GLY A 20 7.76 -1.30 -9.25
CA GLY A 20 6.87 -1.50 -8.11
C GLY A 20 6.54 -2.97 -7.95
N PRO A 21 5.77 -3.34 -6.92
CA PRO A 21 5.24 -2.48 -5.87
C PRO A 21 6.27 -2.16 -4.78
N PHE A 22 6.24 -0.95 -4.21
CA PHE A 22 7.03 -0.58 -3.03
C PHE A 22 6.24 0.35 -2.11
N GLY A 23 6.38 0.18 -0.80
CA GLY A 23 5.58 0.90 0.19
C GLY A 23 5.56 0.21 1.55
N LEU A 24 4.40 0.23 2.20
CA LEU A 24 4.20 -0.29 3.55
C LEU A 24 3.36 -1.57 3.52
N LEU A 25 3.69 -2.52 4.39
CA LEU A 25 2.79 -3.59 4.82
C LEU A 25 2.34 -3.24 6.24
N VAL A 26 1.04 -3.19 6.46
CA VAL A 26 0.42 -2.92 7.76
C VAL A 26 -0.50 -4.07 8.13
N LEU A 27 -0.81 -4.20 9.43
CA LEU A 27 -1.60 -5.32 9.95
C LEU A 27 -1.05 -6.66 9.43
N ALA A 28 0.28 -6.80 9.54
CA ALA A 28 0.99 -7.97 9.06
C ALA A 28 1.42 -8.87 10.23
N ASP A 29 1.38 -10.19 10.05
CA ASP A 29 1.98 -11.13 11.00
C ASP A 29 3.45 -11.39 10.67
N ASP A 30 4.21 -11.96 11.61
CA ASP A 30 5.66 -12.18 11.45
C ASP A 30 6.02 -13.03 10.21
N GLN A 31 5.13 -13.94 9.82
CA GLN A 31 5.31 -14.79 8.64
C GLN A 31 4.82 -14.14 7.34
N LEU A 32 4.33 -12.89 7.40
CA LEU A 32 3.70 -12.16 6.31
C LEU A 32 2.61 -12.98 5.59
N SER A 33 1.96 -13.87 6.34
CA SER A 33 0.88 -14.74 5.92
C SER A 33 -0.44 -13.97 5.87
N GLU A 34 -0.61 -12.99 6.75
CA GLU A 34 -1.58 -11.90 6.66
C GLU A 34 -0.84 -10.57 6.54
N ARG A 35 -1.38 -9.66 5.72
CA ARG A 35 -0.89 -8.29 5.53
C ARG A 35 -1.85 -7.50 4.65
N THR A 36 -1.97 -6.21 4.94
CA THR A 36 -2.55 -5.22 4.02
C THR A 36 -1.41 -4.37 3.47
N ALA A 37 -1.30 -4.26 2.15
CA ALA A 37 -0.22 -3.49 1.54
C ALA A 37 -0.72 -2.13 1.05
N VAL A 38 0.02 -1.07 1.35
CA VAL A 38 -0.21 0.30 0.89
C VAL A 38 1.03 0.72 0.11
N PHE A 39 0.94 0.86 -1.21
CA PHE A 39 2.13 0.96 -2.04
C PHE A 39 1.96 1.85 -3.27
N PHE A 40 3.11 2.25 -3.83
CA PHE A 40 3.19 2.85 -5.15
C PHE A 40 3.62 1.82 -6.20
N TYR A 41 3.12 2.02 -7.42
CA TYR A 41 3.62 1.39 -8.62
C TYR A 41 3.78 2.45 -9.70
N LEU A 42 4.91 2.45 -10.39
CA LEU A 42 5.21 3.43 -11.43
C LEU A 42 5.18 2.77 -12.81
N VAL A 43 4.70 3.50 -13.81
CA VAL A 43 4.74 3.09 -15.22
C VAL A 43 5.34 4.19 -16.05
N LYS A 44 6.38 3.88 -16.82
CA LYS A 44 6.93 4.80 -17.80
C LYS A 44 6.17 4.66 -19.11
N GLY A 45 5.53 5.75 -19.55
CA GLY A 45 4.85 5.85 -20.84
C GLY A 45 5.82 5.87 -22.02
N VAL A 46 5.28 5.68 -23.22
CA VAL A 46 6.04 5.76 -24.48
C VAL A 46 6.52 7.19 -24.76
N ASP A 47 5.83 8.18 -24.21
CA ASP A 47 6.19 9.61 -24.20
C ASP A 47 7.31 9.93 -23.21
N GLY A 48 7.76 8.95 -22.43
CA GLY A 48 8.79 9.10 -21.40
C GLY A 48 8.25 9.60 -20.06
N ASN A 49 6.97 9.98 -19.98
CA ASN A 49 6.35 10.46 -18.75
C ASN A 49 6.12 9.31 -17.77
N LEU A 50 6.16 9.63 -16.49
CA LEU A 50 5.98 8.67 -15.41
C LEU A 50 4.57 8.78 -14.85
N THR A 51 3.80 7.70 -14.96
CA THR A 51 2.48 7.57 -14.35
C THR A 51 2.62 6.87 -12.99
N THR A 52 2.12 7.50 -11.94
CA THR A 52 2.16 6.97 -10.57
C THR A 52 0.80 6.41 -10.17
N PHE A 53 0.79 5.16 -9.71
CA PHE A 53 -0.36 4.50 -9.13
C PHE A 53 -0.16 4.34 -7.64
N PHE A 54 -1.19 4.65 -6.85
CA PHE A 54 -1.27 4.35 -5.43
C PHE A 54 -2.31 3.27 -5.22
N CYS A 55 -1.91 2.20 -4.54
CA CYS A 55 -2.68 0.99 -4.42
C CYS A 55 -2.80 0.57 -2.95
N GLN A 56 -3.94 -0.03 -2.60
CA GLN A 56 -4.15 -0.71 -1.34
C GLN A 56 -4.63 -2.13 -1.60
N ASP A 57 -3.79 -3.12 -1.28
CA ASP A 57 -4.01 -4.54 -1.57
C ASP A 57 -4.42 -5.29 -0.30
N GLU A 58 -5.67 -5.77 -0.30
CA GLU A 58 -6.28 -6.53 0.78
C GLU A 58 -6.27 -8.05 0.53
N LEU A 59 -5.73 -8.54 -0.59
CA LEU A 59 -5.85 -9.94 -1.00
C LEU A 59 -5.27 -10.92 0.03
N ARG A 60 -4.30 -10.46 0.84
CA ARG A 60 -3.73 -11.21 1.96
C ARG A 60 -4.06 -10.61 3.32
N SER A 61 -5.06 -9.74 3.44
CA SER A 61 -5.38 -9.05 4.70
C SER A 61 -5.97 -9.97 5.79
N SER A 62 -6.48 -11.15 5.42
CA SER A 62 -7.12 -12.08 6.35
C SER A 62 -7.06 -13.52 5.87
N LYS A 63 -7.07 -14.49 6.79
CA LYS A 63 -7.29 -15.93 6.53
C LYS A 63 -8.76 -16.33 6.53
N ALA A 64 -9.69 -15.46 6.91
CA ALA A 64 -11.11 -15.76 6.84
C ALA A 64 -11.57 -15.89 5.37
N ASN A 65 -12.53 -16.79 5.12
CA ASN A 65 -13.00 -17.17 3.79
C ASN A 65 -14.24 -16.39 3.32
N ASP A 66 -14.94 -15.75 4.24
CA ASP A 66 -16.22 -15.05 4.07
C ASP A 66 -16.05 -13.53 3.87
N LEU A 67 -14.85 -13.08 3.55
CA LEU A 67 -14.53 -11.67 3.34
C LEU A 67 -14.30 -11.36 1.85
N VAL A 68 -14.90 -10.28 1.39
CA VAL A 68 -14.55 -9.68 0.10
C VAL A 68 -13.22 -8.94 0.24
N LYS A 69 -12.20 -9.37 -0.49
CA LYS A 69 -10.87 -8.77 -0.51
C LYS A 69 -10.57 -8.28 -1.91
N ARG A 70 -10.12 -7.03 -2.05
CA ARG A 70 -9.83 -6.43 -3.36
C ARG A 70 -8.53 -5.65 -3.32
N VAL A 71 -8.05 -5.29 -4.51
CA VAL A 71 -7.00 -4.28 -4.63
C VAL A 71 -7.65 -2.99 -5.10
N TYR A 72 -7.64 -1.99 -4.24
CA TYR A 72 -8.04 -0.64 -4.60
C TYR A 72 -6.86 0.11 -5.19
N GLY A 73 -7.15 1.06 -6.06
CA GLY A 73 -6.10 1.82 -6.70
C GLY A 73 -6.59 3.01 -7.48
N SER A 74 -5.75 4.04 -7.55
CA SER A 74 -5.98 5.20 -8.40
C SER A 74 -4.66 5.81 -8.85
N LEU A 75 -4.74 6.66 -9.86
CA LEU A 75 -3.65 7.51 -10.29
C LEU A 75 -3.40 8.61 -9.26
N VAL A 76 -2.14 8.92 -9.01
CA VAL A 76 -1.74 10.03 -8.14
C VAL A 76 -0.92 11.03 -8.92
N PRO A 77 -1.35 12.30 -9.00
CA PRO A 77 -0.53 13.36 -9.56
C PRO A 77 0.72 13.60 -8.71
N VAL A 78 1.89 13.43 -9.31
CA VAL A 78 3.21 13.75 -8.74
C VAL A 78 3.84 14.79 -9.65
N LEU A 79 4.19 15.96 -9.09
CA LEU A 79 4.77 17.06 -9.85
C LEU A 79 6.29 16.90 -9.99
N ASP A 80 6.88 17.58 -10.97
CA ASP A 80 8.32 17.53 -11.17
C ASP A 80 9.08 18.00 -9.92
N GLY A 81 10.16 17.30 -9.59
CA GLY A 81 10.94 17.52 -8.37
C GLY A 81 10.32 17.01 -7.06
N GLU A 82 9.08 16.50 -7.06
CA GLU A 82 8.46 15.94 -5.84
C GLU A 82 9.06 14.56 -5.48
N ASN A 83 9.17 14.31 -4.18
CA ASN A 83 9.36 12.95 -3.68
C ASN A 83 7.99 12.27 -3.50
N LEU A 84 7.97 10.95 -3.68
CA LEU A 84 6.83 10.14 -3.30
C LEU A 84 6.62 10.18 -1.78
N SER A 85 5.38 10.37 -1.35
CA SER A 85 4.99 10.44 0.05
C SER A 85 3.70 9.67 0.31
N ILE A 86 3.68 8.93 1.41
CA ILE A 86 2.53 8.17 1.89
C ILE A 86 2.39 8.43 3.39
N ARG A 87 1.17 8.69 3.84
CA ARG A 87 0.76 8.57 5.24
C ARG A 87 -0.27 7.47 5.33
N THR A 88 -0.11 6.56 6.28
CA THR A 88 -1.08 5.49 6.52
C THR A 88 -1.55 5.57 7.96
N LEU A 89 -2.86 5.71 8.17
CA LEU A 89 -3.48 5.52 9.47
C LEU A 89 -3.97 4.07 9.55
N VAL A 90 -3.70 3.43 10.68
CA VAL A 90 -4.05 2.04 10.94
C VAL A 90 -4.77 2.03 12.27
N ASP A 91 -6.04 1.62 12.26
CA ASP A 91 -6.84 1.46 13.47
C ASP A 91 -7.59 0.13 13.40
N HIS A 92 -6.97 -0.91 13.93
CA HIS A 92 -7.50 -2.28 13.98
C HIS A 92 -8.03 -2.78 12.64
N SER A 93 -9.32 -2.56 12.35
CA SER A 93 -10.01 -3.04 11.16
C SER A 93 -10.11 -2.02 10.01
N ILE A 94 -9.52 -0.83 10.16
CA ILE A 94 -9.49 0.20 9.12
C ILE A 94 -8.05 0.62 8.80
N VAL A 95 -7.79 0.81 7.51
CA VAL A 95 -6.52 1.33 6.99
C VAL A 95 -6.82 2.46 6.03
N GLU A 96 -6.31 3.65 6.31
CA GLU A 96 -6.47 4.84 5.48
C GLU A 96 -5.12 5.31 4.94
N GLY A 97 -4.92 5.15 3.64
CA GLY A 97 -3.74 5.59 2.92
C GLY A 97 -3.95 6.95 2.26
N PHE A 98 -3.01 7.87 2.46
CA PHE A 98 -2.98 9.21 1.88
C PHE A 98 -1.70 9.38 1.08
N ALA A 99 -1.80 9.44 -0.24
CA ALA A 99 -0.68 9.66 -1.14
C ALA A 99 -0.53 11.15 -1.51
N GLN A 100 0.72 11.60 -1.65
CA GLN A 100 1.06 12.98 -2.03
C GLN A 100 0.30 14.04 -1.20
N GLY A 101 0.31 13.89 0.13
CA GLY A 101 -0.38 14.83 1.01
C GLY A 101 -1.91 14.82 0.91
N GLY A 102 -2.51 13.73 0.41
CA GLY A 102 -3.96 13.58 0.30
C GLY A 102 -4.55 13.89 -1.09
N ARG A 103 -3.72 14.05 -2.12
CA ARG A 103 -4.21 14.11 -3.53
C ARG A 103 -4.95 12.85 -3.94
N THR A 104 -4.59 11.72 -3.32
CA THR A 104 -5.32 10.46 -3.46
C THR A 104 -5.41 9.80 -2.11
N CYS A 105 -6.63 9.43 -1.73
CA CYS A 105 -6.94 8.75 -0.48
C CYS A 105 -7.60 7.41 -0.79
N ILE A 106 -7.21 6.36 -0.08
CA ILE A 106 -7.83 5.05 -0.17
C ILE A 106 -8.07 4.54 1.24
N THR A 107 -9.31 4.13 1.51
CA THR A 107 -9.71 3.54 2.78
C THR A 107 -10.11 2.09 2.57
N SER A 108 -9.55 1.19 3.38
CA SER A 108 -9.90 -0.23 3.40
C SER A 108 -10.46 -0.63 4.74
N ARG A 109 -11.37 -1.59 4.70
CA ARG A 109 -11.81 -2.35 5.87
C ARG A 109 -11.22 -3.75 5.78
N VAL A 110 -10.45 -4.15 6.78
CA VAL A 110 -9.74 -5.42 6.80
C VAL A 110 -9.92 -6.11 8.14
N TYR A 111 -9.90 -7.44 8.15
CA TYR A 111 -10.22 -8.24 9.33
C TYR A 111 -9.21 -9.38 9.50
N PRO A 112 -7.96 -9.08 9.86
CA PRO A 112 -6.93 -10.10 10.08
C PRO A 112 -7.34 -11.04 11.21
N THR A 113 -6.90 -12.30 11.11
CA THR A 113 -7.17 -13.36 12.09
C THR A 113 -5.96 -13.67 12.98
N LYS A 114 -4.77 -13.26 12.56
CA LYS A 114 -3.48 -13.45 13.22
C LYS A 114 -2.80 -12.12 13.54
N ALA A 115 -2.84 -11.17 12.61
CA ALA A 115 -2.23 -9.85 12.78
C ALA A 115 -3.14 -8.91 13.59
N ILE A 116 -3.42 -9.27 14.85
CA ILE A 116 -4.31 -8.53 15.75
C ILE A 116 -3.53 -8.10 17.00
N TYR A 117 -3.78 -6.88 17.47
CA TYR A 117 -3.14 -6.29 18.66
C TYR A 117 -1.60 -6.37 18.56
N GLU A 118 -0.93 -6.88 19.59
CA GLU A 118 0.53 -6.99 19.70
C GLU A 118 1.19 -7.85 18.59
N SER A 119 0.40 -8.70 17.94
CA SER A 119 0.84 -9.53 16.81
C SER A 119 0.88 -8.76 15.50
N ALA A 120 0.25 -7.59 15.41
CA ALA A 120 0.27 -6.75 14.22
C ALA A 120 1.63 -6.03 14.11
N LYS A 121 2.26 -6.17 12.95
CA LYS A 121 3.54 -5.54 12.61
C LYS A 121 3.40 -4.59 11.42
N ILE A 122 4.40 -3.73 11.27
CA ILE A 122 4.55 -2.82 10.13
C ILE A 122 5.88 -3.14 9.44
N PHE A 123 5.87 -3.24 8.11
CA PHE A 123 7.07 -3.44 7.31
C PHE A 123 7.17 -2.39 6.19
N LEU A 124 8.40 -2.00 5.86
CA LEU A 124 8.72 -1.28 4.63
C LEU A 124 9.24 -2.29 3.61
N PHE A 125 8.71 -2.26 2.38
CA PHE A 125 9.09 -3.24 1.35
C PHE A 125 9.33 -2.60 -0.02
N ASN A 126 10.13 -3.30 -0.84
CA ASN A 126 10.32 -3.00 -2.25
C ASN A 126 10.40 -4.31 -3.06
N ASN A 127 9.38 -4.56 -3.87
CA ASN A 127 9.30 -5.70 -4.79
C ASN A 127 9.54 -5.30 -6.25
N ALA A 128 10.04 -4.08 -6.50
CA ALA A 128 10.47 -3.67 -7.83
C ALA A 128 11.75 -4.39 -8.27
N THR A 129 11.85 -4.70 -9.57
CA THR A 129 13.00 -5.42 -10.14
C THR A 129 13.99 -4.51 -10.86
N ASN A 130 13.55 -3.36 -11.37
CA ASN A 130 14.38 -2.49 -12.20
C ASN A 130 14.66 -1.12 -11.56
N VAL A 131 14.15 -0.88 -10.35
CA VAL A 131 14.40 0.38 -9.62
C VAL A 131 14.75 0.10 -8.17
N ARG A 132 15.74 0.85 -7.68
CA ARG A 132 16.06 0.93 -6.26
C ARG A 132 15.35 2.13 -5.67
N VAL A 133 14.47 1.91 -4.71
CA VAL A 133 13.79 2.97 -3.97
C VAL A 133 14.49 3.18 -2.64
N THR A 134 14.75 4.45 -2.29
CA THR A 134 15.35 4.83 -1.01
C THR A 134 14.32 5.62 -0.21
N ALA A 135 13.98 5.14 0.98
CA ALA A 135 13.14 5.89 1.91
C ALA A 135 13.96 7.04 2.52
N LYS A 136 13.62 8.29 2.17
CA LYS A 136 14.30 9.48 2.71
C LYS A 136 13.95 9.76 4.18
N SER A 137 12.74 9.40 4.60
CA SER A 137 12.24 9.56 5.96
C SER A 137 11.15 8.53 6.23
N LEU A 138 11.15 7.95 7.42
CA LEU A 138 10.07 7.11 7.94
C LEU A 138 9.79 7.55 9.38
N LYS A 139 8.54 7.89 9.66
CA LYS A 139 8.08 8.28 10.99
C LYS A 139 6.90 7.41 11.36
N ILE A 140 6.94 6.82 12.54
CA ILE A 140 5.93 5.91 13.05
C ILE A 140 5.52 6.42 14.43
N TRP A 141 4.22 6.52 14.66
CA TRP A 141 3.65 6.94 15.94
C TRP A 141 2.64 5.90 16.38
N GLU A 142 2.76 5.49 17.64
CA GLU A 142 1.68 4.79 18.32
C GLU A 142 0.58 5.81 18.67
N LEU A 143 -0.66 5.47 18.35
CA LEU A 143 -1.81 6.34 18.56
C LEU A 143 -2.63 5.82 19.73
N ASN A 144 -2.87 6.67 20.73
CA ASN A 144 -3.79 6.36 21.81
C ASN A 144 -5.23 6.32 21.32
N SER A 145 -6.06 5.50 21.97
CA SER A 145 -7.51 5.52 21.74
C SER A 145 -8.09 6.89 22.00
N ALA A 146 -8.98 7.34 21.12
CA ALA A 146 -9.76 8.54 21.32
C ALA A 146 -10.99 8.23 22.19
N TYR A 147 -11.40 9.19 23.02
CA TYR A 147 -12.71 9.14 23.68
C TYR A 147 -13.77 9.62 22.69
N ILE A 148 -14.64 8.70 22.27
CA ILE A 148 -15.72 8.97 21.32
C ILE A 148 -17.02 9.08 22.13
N ARG A 149 -17.71 10.22 22.02
CA ARG A 149 -19.02 10.48 22.63
C ARG A 149 -20.15 10.10 21.70
#